data_AF-A0A2U3C7U7-F1
#
_entry.id   AF-A0A2U3C7U7-F1
#
_cell.length_a   1.000
_cell.length_b   1.000
_cell.length_c   1.000
_cell.angle_alpha   90.00
_cell.angle_beta   90.00
_cell.angle_gamma   90.00
#
_symmetry.space_group_name_H-M   'P 1'
#
loop_
_entity.id
_entity.type
_entity.pdbx_description
1 polymer ?
#
loop_
_entity_poly.entity_id
_entity_poly.type
_entity_poly.pdbx_seq_one_letter_code
_entity_poly.pdbx_strand_id
1 'polypeptide(L)'
;MYFAGRAITARPGQSVAAALLRAGITSWRGTRKAGRPRGLFCGIGVCYDCLISVDGRPDQRACVVAVRDGMRLEDGRRADDGPGPEGVVATEDGSRETGRGAGSGDAVE
;
A
#
# COMPACT_ATOMS: atom_id res chain seq x y z
N MET A 1 3.11 -7.58 2.82
CA MET A 1 2.87 -7.79 1.37
C MET A 1 4.00 -7.13 0.57
N TYR A 2 4.13 -7.44 -0.72
CA TYR A 2 5.12 -6.81 -1.61
C TYR A 2 4.42 -6.15 -2.79
N PHE A 3 4.85 -4.95 -3.19
CA PHE A 3 4.38 -4.26 -4.38
C PHE A 3 5.57 -3.78 -5.21
N ALA A 4 5.65 -4.21 -6.48
CA ALA A 4 6.77 -3.92 -7.37
C ALA A 4 8.14 -4.22 -6.70
N GLY A 5 8.23 -5.38 -6.05
CA GLY A 5 9.42 -5.81 -5.30
C GLY A 5 9.67 -5.12 -3.95
N ARG A 6 8.92 -4.06 -3.59
CA ARG A 6 9.08 -3.34 -2.32
C ARG A 6 8.16 -3.90 -1.24
N ALA A 7 8.67 -4.09 -0.03
CA ALA A 7 7.85 -4.48 1.11
C ALA A 7 6.89 -3.34 1.51
N ILE A 8 5.62 -3.68 1.70
CA ILE A 8 4.58 -2.76 2.17
C ILE A 8 3.92 -3.33 3.42
N THR A 9 3.88 -2.52 4.48
CA THR A 9 3.15 -2.82 5.71
C THR A 9 1.65 -2.66 5.47
N ALA A 10 0.91 -3.72 5.75
CA ALA A 10 -0.55 -3.73 5.67
C ALA A 10 -1.13 -4.20 7.00
N ARG A 11 -2.36 -3.75 7.31
CA ARG A 11 -3.10 -4.22 8.48
C ARG A 11 -4.03 -5.38 8.09
N PRO A 12 -4.21 -6.37 8.97
CA PRO A 12 -5.23 -7.40 8.79
C PRO A 12 -6.61 -6.78 8.50
N GLY A 13 -7.36 -7.37 7.57
CA GLY A 13 -8.69 -6.91 7.18
C GLY A 13 -8.72 -5.73 6.20
N GLN A 14 -7.58 -5.13 5.85
CA GLN A 14 -7.54 -4.12 4.79
C GLN A 14 -7.69 -4.74 3.41
N SER A 15 -8.23 -3.96 2.47
CA SER A 15 -8.06 -4.24 1.05
C SER A 15 -6.66 -3.86 0.58
N VAL A 16 -6.22 -4.47 -0.52
CA VAL A 16 -4.95 -4.14 -1.18
C VAL A 16 -4.87 -2.64 -1.49
N ALA A 17 -5.95 -2.05 -2.01
CA ALA A 17 -6.00 -0.61 -2.30
C ALA A 17 -5.82 0.24 -1.04
N ALA A 18 -6.45 -0.14 0.08
CA ALA A 18 -6.29 0.59 1.34
C ALA A 18 -4.85 0.54 1.87
N ALA A 19 -4.19 -0.62 1.72
CA ALA A 19 -2.80 -0.78 2.12
C ALA A 19 -1.84 0.04 1.22
N LEU A 20 -2.07 0.07 -0.09
CA LEU A 20 -1.29 0.90 -1.03
C LEU A 20 -1.47 2.40 -0.75
N LEU A 21 -2.71 2.86 -0.53
CA LEU A 21 -2.98 4.26 -0.18
C LEU A 21 -2.30 4.66 1.12
N ARG A 22 -2.34 3.80 2.15
CA ARG A 22 -1.64 4.06 3.41
C ARG A 22 -0.12 4.16 3.23
N ALA A 23 0.43 3.47 2.25
CA ALA A 23 1.84 3.55 1.87
C ALA A 23 2.16 4.75 0.95
N GLY A 24 1.20 5.65 0.70
CA GLY A 24 1.38 6.82 -0.18
C GLY A 24 1.23 6.51 -1.67
N ILE A 25 0.88 5.29 -2.05
CA ILE A 25 0.78 4.86 -3.45
C ILE A 25 -0.67 5.07 -3.91
N THR A 26 -0.90 6.14 -4.66
CA THR A 26 -2.23 6.52 -5.16
C THR A 26 -2.50 6.09 -6.59
N SER A 27 -1.45 5.72 -7.34
CA SER A 27 -1.55 5.18 -8.68
C SER A 27 -0.58 4.02 -8.89
N TRP A 28 -1.08 2.97 -9.54
CA TRP A 28 -0.33 1.73 -9.81
C TRP A 28 -0.61 1.14 -11.18
N ARG A 29 -1.26 1.89 -12.08
CA ARG A 29 -1.40 1.50 -13.49
C ARG A 29 -1.73 2.71 -14.36
N GLY A 30 -1.49 2.59 -15.67
CA GLY A 30 -1.89 3.57 -16.68
C GLY A 30 -3.17 3.18 -17.43
N THR A 31 -3.89 4.17 -17.97
CA THR A 31 -4.89 3.89 -19.02
C THR A 31 -4.24 3.37 -20.29
N ARG A 32 -4.92 2.47 -21.02
CA ARG A 32 -4.37 1.78 -22.20
C ARG A 32 -3.86 2.68 -23.33
N LYS A 33 -4.43 3.89 -23.50
CA LYS A 33 -4.11 4.78 -24.62
C LYS A 33 -3.18 5.93 -24.25
N ALA A 34 -3.40 6.54 -23.09
CA ALA A 34 -2.78 7.82 -22.75
C ALA A 34 -1.95 7.75 -21.46
N GLY A 35 -1.68 6.56 -20.91
CA GLY A 35 -0.86 6.37 -19.70
C GLY A 35 -1.42 7.00 -18.42
N ARG A 36 -2.60 7.64 -18.48
CA ARG A 36 -3.14 8.41 -17.34
C ARG A 36 -3.16 7.58 -16.05
N PRO A 37 -2.64 8.10 -14.94
CA PRO A 37 -2.45 7.36 -13.70
C PRO A 37 -3.80 6.95 -13.11
N ARG A 38 -4.00 5.65 -12.88
CA ARG A 38 -5.17 5.07 -12.21
C ARG A 38 -4.79 4.35 -10.93
N GLY A 39 -5.76 4.27 -10.01
CA GLY A 39 -5.64 3.68 -8.69
C GLY A 39 -7.03 3.47 -8.07
N LEU A 40 -7.19 3.73 -6.77
CA LEU A 40 -8.49 3.64 -6.12
C LEU A 40 -9.42 4.78 -6.59
N PHE A 41 -10.63 4.43 -7.04
CA PHE A 41 -11.67 5.40 -7.35
C PHE A 41 -12.96 5.10 -6.57
N CYS A 42 -13.72 4.08 -6.97
CA CYS A 42 -15.03 3.80 -6.34
C CYS A 42 -14.96 3.09 -4.97
N GLY A 43 -13.86 2.40 -4.65
CA GLY A 43 -13.75 1.60 -3.42
C GLY A 43 -14.62 0.34 -3.32
N ILE A 44 -15.64 0.18 -4.17
CA ILE A 44 -16.70 -0.85 -4.03
C ILE A 44 -16.66 -1.97 -5.09
N GLY A 45 -15.66 -1.96 -5.98
CA GLY A 45 -15.44 -3.03 -6.95
C GLY A 45 -16.14 -2.90 -8.31
N VAL A 46 -16.77 -1.76 -8.62
CA VAL A 46 -17.56 -1.60 -9.86
C VAL A 46 -16.84 -0.88 -11.01
N CYS A 47 -15.88 0.01 -10.72
CA CYS A 47 -15.32 0.91 -11.73
C CYS A 47 -14.12 0.37 -12.53
N TYR A 48 -13.47 -0.70 -12.05
CA TYR A 48 -12.27 -1.28 -12.68
C TYR A 48 -11.05 -0.32 -12.84
N ASP A 49 -11.01 0.81 -12.15
CA ASP A 49 -9.86 1.72 -12.25
C ASP A 49 -8.64 1.20 -11.44
N CYS A 50 -8.93 0.46 -10.37
CA CYS A 50 -7.98 -0.08 -9.39
C CYS A 50 -7.36 -1.45 -9.75
N LEU A 51 -7.29 -1.80 -11.04
CA LEU A 51 -6.78 -3.11 -11.46
C LEU A 51 -5.31 -3.29 -11.07
N ILE A 52 -4.97 -4.49 -10.61
CA ILE A 52 -3.63 -4.89 -10.17
C ILE A 52 -3.43 -6.39 -10.41
N SER A 53 -2.19 -6.82 -10.54
CA SER A 53 -1.85 -8.24 -10.57
C SER A 53 -1.56 -8.73 -9.15
N VAL A 54 -2.16 -9.86 -8.75
CA VAL A 54 -2.00 -10.48 -7.43
C VAL A 54 -1.50 -11.90 -7.61
N ASP A 55 -0.31 -12.20 -7.10
CA ASP A 55 0.30 -13.54 -7.15
C ASP A 55 0.26 -14.14 -8.57
N GLY A 56 0.57 -13.31 -9.58
CA GLY A 56 0.56 -13.67 -11.00
C GLY A 56 -0.81 -13.68 -11.67
N ARG A 57 -1.91 -13.42 -10.94
CA ARG A 57 -3.26 -13.30 -11.51
C ARG A 57 -3.53 -11.84 -11.90
N PRO A 58 -3.68 -11.52 -13.19
CA PRO A 58 -3.93 -10.15 -13.63
C PRO A 58 -5.37 -9.70 -13.34
N ASP A 59 -5.63 -8.42 -13.58
CA ASP A 59 -6.97 -7.81 -13.58
C ASP A 59 -7.78 -8.00 -12.28
N GLN A 60 -7.09 -8.10 -11.15
CA GLN A 60 -7.74 -8.13 -9.84
C GLN A 60 -8.10 -6.72 -9.39
N ARG A 61 -9.24 -6.57 -8.73
CA ARG A 61 -9.69 -5.28 -8.21
C ARG A 61 -9.10 -5.07 -6.82
N ALA A 62 -8.05 -4.24 -6.73
CA ALA A 62 -7.35 -3.96 -5.47
C ALA A 62 -8.29 -3.51 -4.33
N CYS A 63 -9.42 -2.87 -4.65
CA CYS A 63 -10.37 -2.37 -3.67
C CYS A 63 -11.15 -3.45 -2.92
N VAL A 64 -11.28 -4.66 -3.47
CA VAL A 64 -12.06 -5.75 -2.87
C VAL A 64 -11.23 -7.01 -2.59
N VAL A 65 -9.96 -7.04 -3.01
CA VAL A 65 -9.02 -8.08 -2.61
C VAL A 65 -8.51 -7.76 -1.21
N ALA A 66 -8.77 -8.65 -0.25
CA ALA A 66 -8.20 -8.55 1.09
C ALA A 66 -6.69 -8.82 1.07
N VAL A 67 -5.93 -8.07 1.87
CA VAL A 67 -4.50 -8.30 2.00
C VAL A 67 -4.23 -9.65 2.68
N ARG A 68 -3.24 -10.35 2.15
CA ARG A 68 -2.68 -11.56 2.74
C ARG A 68 -1.19 -11.38 2.97
N ASP A 69 -0.70 -12.03 4.02
CA ASP A 69 0.71 -11.97 4.31
C ASP A 69 1.54 -12.63 3.21
N GLY A 70 2.70 -12.05 2.90
CA GLY A 70 3.57 -12.52 1.81
C GLY A 70 3.05 -12.33 0.37
N MET A 71 1.82 -11.84 0.14
CA MET A 71 1.29 -11.69 -1.23
C MET A 71 2.15 -10.74 -2.08
N ARG A 72 2.25 -11.04 -3.38
CA ARG A 72 3.03 -10.27 -4.36
C ARG A 72 2.12 -9.52 -5.32
N LEU A 73 2.31 -8.22 -5.39
CA LEU A 73 1.54 -7.30 -6.20
C LEU A 73 2.43 -6.68 -7.27
N GLU A 74 1.98 -6.72 -8.51
CA GLU A 74 2.67 -6.08 -9.63
C GLU A 74 1.80 -4.96 -10.19
N ASP A 75 2.44 -3.85 -10.54
CA ASP A 75 1.75 -2.70 -11.10
C ASP A 75 1.31 -2.98 -12.54
N GLY A 76 0.26 -2.29 -12.99
CA GLY A 76 -0.34 -2.49 -14.30
C GLY A 76 0.34 -1.71 -15.43
N ARG A 77 1.54 -1.14 -15.22
CA ARG A 77 2.34 -0.59 -16.32
C ARG A 77 2.89 -1.73 -17.17
N ARG A 78 2.93 -1.50 -18.47
CA ARG A 78 3.78 -2.29 -19.36
C ARG A 78 5.21 -1.72 -19.26
N ALA A 79 6.21 -2.53 -19.55
CA ALA A 79 7.62 -2.12 -19.49
C ALA A 79 7.96 -0.89 -20.36
N ASP A 80 7.10 -0.58 -21.34
CA ASP A 80 7.17 0.57 -22.26
C ASP A 80 6.55 1.89 -21.72
N ASP A 81 5.80 1.86 -20.61
CA ASP A 81 5.19 3.05 -20.00
C ASP A 81 6.22 3.66 -19.03
N GLY A 82 6.92 4.71 -19.47
CA GLY A 82 8.03 5.37 -18.76
C GLY A 82 7.74 5.75 -17.29
N PRO A 83 8.75 6.22 -16.54
CA PRO A 83 8.64 6.37 -15.09
C PRO A 83 7.52 7.35 -14.72
N GLY A 84 6.42 6.81 -14.17
CA GLY A 84 5.40 7.58 -13.49
C GLY A 84 5.99 8.34 -12.29
N PRO A 85 5.27 9.35 -11.76
CA PRO A 85 5.84 10.30 -10.81
C PRO A 85 6.45 9.58 -9.61
N GLU A 86 7.76 9.74 -9.46
CA GLU A 86 8.54 9.35 -8.30
C GLU A 86 8.01 10.13 -7.10
N GLY A 87 7.40 9.44 -6.14
CA GLY A 87 6.67 10.16 -5.10
C GLY A 87 6.24 9.32 -3.93
N VAL A 88 7.19 8.63 -3.28
CA VAL A 88 7.25 8.47 -1.81
C VAL A 88 8.44 7.56 -1.46
N VAL A 89 9.53 8.20 -1.03
CA VAL A 89 10.56 7.56 -0.20
C VAL A 89 9.92 7.28 1.15
N ALA A 90 9.91 6.01 1.56
CA ALA A 90 9.52 5.65 2.91
C ALA A 90 10.66 6.10 3.83
N THR A 91 10.53 7.26 4.47
CA THR A 91 11.41 7.62 5.57
C THR A 91 11.01 6.76 6.77
N GLU A 92 11.89 5.82 7.12
CA GLU A 92 11.87 5.18 8.44
C GLU A 92 12.30 6.23 9.48
N ASP A 93 11.46 6.54 10.46
CA ASP A 93 11.87 6.66 11.87
C ASP A 93 10.64 6.94 12.77
N GLY A 94 10.67 6.32 13.95
CA GLY A 94 9.64 6.52 14.97
C GLY A 94 9.64 5.45 16.07
N SER A 95 10.80 4.86 16.37
CA SER A 95 11.00 4.17 17.65
C SER A 95 10.83 5.17 18.79
N ARG A 96 9.86 4.94 19.67
CA ARG A 96 9.96 5.32 21.08
C ARG A 96 9.40 4.20 21.96
N GLU A 97 10.28 3.29 22.34
CA GLU A 97 10.22 2.59 23.61
C GLU A 97 10.83 3.49 24.70
N THR A 98 10.04 3.83 25.72
CA THR A 98 10.43 4.10 27.12
C THR A 98 9.12 4.19 27.91
N GLY A 99 8.78 3.46 28.97
CA GLY A 99 9.36 2.35 29.72
C GLY A 99 8.29 1.86 30.71
N ARG A 100 8.35 0.59 31.12
CA ARG A 100 7.47 -0.01 32.15
C ARG A 100 8.06 0.20 33.54
N GLY A 101 7.19 0.59 34.49
CA GLY A 101 7.28 0.31 35.93
C GLY A 101 8.22 1.22 36.74
N ALA A 102 8.09 1.40 38.05
CA ALA A 102 7.09 1.07 39.07
C ALA A 102 7.58 1.71 40.39
N GLY A 103 6.68 2.21 41.24
CA GLY A 103 6.92 2.50 42.67
C GLY A 103 7.84 3.70 42.98
N SER A 104 7.89 4.32 44.17
CA SER A 104 7.16 4.25 45.46
C SER A 104 7.76 5.37 46.34
N GLY A 105 6.96 6.02 47.19
CA GLY A 105 7.39 6.82 48.38
C GLY A 105 7.93 8.23 48.08
N ASP A 106 7.42 9.32 48.68
CA ASP A 106 7.38 9.79 50.08
C ASP A 106 8.50 10.82 50.38
N ALA A 107 8.15 11.79 51.24
CA ALA A 107 8.97 12.80 51.92
C ALA A 107 9.20 14.19 51.28
N VAL A 108 8.46 15.13 51.86
CA VAL A 108 8.76 16.53 52.26
C VAL A 108 10.23 17.01 52.19
N GLU A 109 10.41 18.28 51.75
CA GLU A 109 10.93 19.39 52.57
C GLU A 109 10.47 20.73 51.98
#